data_AF-A0A813KSD1-F1
#
_entry.id   AF-A0A813KSD1-F1
#
_cell.length_a   1.000
_cell.length_b   1.000
_cell.length_c   1.000
_cell.angle_alpha   90.00
_cell.angle_beta   90.00
_cell.angle_gamma   90.00
#
_symmetry.space_group_name_H-M   'P 1'
#
loop_
_entity.id
_entity.type
_entity.pdbx_description
1 polymer ?
#
loop_
_entity_poly.entity_id
_entity_poly.type
_entity_poly.pdbx_seq_one_letter_code
_entity_poly.pdbx_strand_id
1 'polypeptide(L)'
;MANPSAFSERESFVLCDSRQRGFPISYASAGFQKLFGYDEKECLGTQCGALVGYPSILTQGLPCLSKEAAAAGLTVAEAVESLEFITSQAGKLALKVSACEADEFVGPMLLVNRRKSGELFVCEMGLQRKQHPELGWDYSVGFQRDVSNEVPVSSLLQAAAKRSQEDCARLVDKVPDMEGPIRTANADAHLHEAAARMWRDSAAREMDNINKPSKKSKSRRGAKSLASLSTFAS
;
A
#
# COMPACT_ATOMS: atom_id res chain seq x y z
N MET A 1 1.64 -34.90 -14.02
CA MET A 1 1.15 -34.32 -12.75
C MET A 1 1.15 -32.82 -12.94
N ALA A 2 0.00 -32.15 -12.79
CA ALA A 2 -0.07 -30.69 -12.94
C ALA A 2 0.81 -30.04 -11.85
N ASN A 3 1.73 -29.18 -12.29
CA ASN A 3 2.58 -28.38 -11.42
C ASN A 3 1.67 -27.55 -10.48
N PRO A 4 1.89 -27.54 -9.15
CA PRO A 4 1.13 -26.66 -8.26
C PRO A 4 1.30 -25.23 -8.77
N SER A 5 0.19 -24.52 -8.94
CA SER A 5 0.04 -23.22 -9.60
C SER A 5 1.33 -22.37 -9.61
N ALA A 6 1.92 -22.22 -10.80
CA ALA A 6 3.01 -21.26 -11.02
C ALA A 6 2.56 -19.84 -10.62
N PHE A 7 3.41 -19.11 -9.90
CA PHE A 7 3.20 -17.71 -9.57
C PHE A 7 2.98 -16.91 -10.86
N SER A 8 2.00 -15.99 -10.87
CA SER A 8 1.61 -15.28 -12.07
C SER A 8 0.98 -13.92 -11.75
N GLU A 9 0.66 -13.13 -12.78
CA GLU A 9 -0.06 -11.84 -12.67
C GLU A 9 -1.41 -11.94 -11.96
N ARG A 10 -1.95 -13.16 -11.76
CA ARG A 10 -3.20 -13.40 -11.03
C ARG A 10 -3.02 -13.33 -9.52
N GLU A 11 -1.81 -13.50 -9.02
CA GLU A 11 -1.48 -13.28 -7.61
C GLU A 11 -1.53 -11.79 -7.31
N SER A 12 -1.98 -11.42 -6.11
CA SER A 12 -2.04 -10.01 -5.71
C SER A 12 -0.72 -9.56 -5.12
N PHE A 13 -0.02 -8.72 -5.87
CA PHE A 13 1.15 -7.98 -5.41
C PHE A 13 1.24 -6.58 -6.02
N VAL A 14 2.00 -5.73 -5.35
CA VAL A 14 2.43 -4.40 -5.83
C VAL A 14 3.94 -4.28 -5.73
N LEU A 15 4.54 -3.47 -6.62
CA LEU A 15 5.94 -3.11 -6.54
C LEU A 15 6.10 -1.61 -6.26
N CYS A 16 7.10 -1.28 -5.45
CA CYS A 16 7.51 0.09 -5.16
C CYS A 16 9.03 0.24 -5.42
N ASP A 17 9.46 1.42 -5.86
CA ASP A 17 10.88 1.77 -5.87
C ASP A 17 11.32 1.97 -4.40
N SER A 18 12.23 1.13 -3.90
CA SER A 18 12.65 1.18 -2.48
C SER A 18 13.37 2.49 -2.12
N ARG A 19 13.82 3.27 -3.11
CA ARG A 19 14.49 4.57 -2.89
C ARG A 19 13.50 5.72 -2.72
N GLN A 20 12.22 5.51 -3.08
CA GLN A 20 11.21 6.56 -3.01
C GLN A 20 10.58 6.63 -1.61
N ARG A 21 10.59 7.84 -1.04
CA ARG A 21 9.98 8.08 0.27
C ARG A 21 8.48 7.77 0.24
N GLY A 22 8.05 6.94 1.18
CA GLY A 22 6.63 6.62 1.37
C GLY A 22 6.12 5.46 0.50
N PHE A 23 6.99 4.77 -0.23
CA PHE A 23 6.67 3.57 -1.01
C PHE A 23 5.45 3.73 -1.92
N PRO A 24 5.41 4.77 -2.78
CA PRO A 24 4.34 4.88 -3.76
C PRO A 24 4.33 3.64 -4.65
N ILE A 25 3.13 3.16 -4.99
CA ILE A 25 2.95 2.03 -5.89
C ILE A 25 3.45 2.44 -7.28
N SER A 26 4.37 1.67 -7.83
CA SER A 26 4.92 1.87 -9.17
C SER A 26 4.50 0.75 -10.14
N TYR A 27 3.95 -0.35 -9.62
CA TYR A 27 3.31 -1.43 -10.37
C TYR A 27 2.22 -2.09 -9.53
N ALA A 28 1.10 -2.45 -10.15
CA ALA A 28 0.03 -3.22 -9.53
C ALA A 28 -0.37 -4.39 -10.42
N SER A 29 -0.19 -5.62 -9.93
CA SER A 29 -0.58 -6.85 -10.61
C SER A 29 -2.08 -6.89 -10.97
N ALA A 30 -2.45 -7.72 -11.95
CA ALA A 30 -3.86 -7.95 -12.26
C ALA A 30 -4.62 -8.57 -11.07
N GLY A 31 -3.95 -9.40 -10.26
CA GLY A 31 -4.47 -9.93 -9.00
C GLY A 31 -4.81 -8.83 -8.00
N PHE A 32 -3.94 -7.83 -7.83
CA PHE A 32 -4.20 -6.68 -6.96
C PHE A 32 -5.39 -5.87 -7.45
N GLN A 33 -5.43 -5.55 -8.75
CA GLN A 33 -6.54 -4.81 -9.34
C GLN A 33 -7.88 -5.53 -9.15
N LYS A 34 -7.90 -6.86 -9.34
CA LYS A 34 -9.08 -7.68 -9.11
C LYS A 34 -9.47 -7.75 -7.63
N LEU A 35 -8.49 -7.89 -6.74
CA LEU A 35 -8.71 -7.99 -5.30
C LEU A 35 -9.27 -6.67 -4.74
N PHE A 36 -8.67 -5.53 -5.06
CA PHE A 36 -9.09 -4.26 -4.47
C PHE A 36 -10.11 -3.49 -5.31
N GLY A 37 -10.26 -3.82 -6.60
CA GLY A 37 -11.21 -3.18 -7.51
C GLY A 37 -10.74 -1.84 -8.08
N TYR A 38 -9.47 -1.48 -7.91
CA TYR A 38 -8.87 -0.29 -8.53
C TYR A 38 -8.17 -0.68 -9.83
N ASP A 39 -8.25 0.17 -10.83
CA ASP A 39 -7.42 0.00 -12.02
C ASP A 39 -5.97 0.45 -11.75
N GLU A 40 -5.07 0.05 -12.64
CA GLU A 40 -3.64 0.42 -12.55
C GLU A 40 -3.42 1.93 -12.38
N LYS A 41 -4.16 2.77 -13.12
CA LYS A 41 -3.96 4.24 -13.10
C LYS A 41 -4.36 4.84 -11.75
N GLU A 42 -5.34 4.27 -11.08
CA GLU A 42 -5.75 4.66 -9.74
C GLU A 42 -4.73 4.24 -8.67
N CYS A 43 -3.96 3.18 -8.93
CA CYS A 43 -2.93 2.70 -8.01
C CYS A 43 -1.63 3.50 -8.11
N LEU A 44 -1.16 3.78 -9.33
CA LEU A 44 0.18 4.33 -9.57
C LEU A 44 0.40 5.68 -8.86
N GLY A 45 1.54 5.80 -8.17
CA GLY A 45 1.95 6.98 -7.43
C GLY A 45 1.29 7.16 -6.06
N THR A 46 0.35 6.29 -5.69
CA THR A 46 -0.33 6.35 -4.39
C THR A 46 0.36 5.49 -3.34
N GLN A 47 0.23 5.86 -2.06
CA GLN A 47 0.64 4.96 -0.98
C GLN A 47 -0.44 3.89 -0.79
N CYS A 48 -0.06 2.61 -0.84
CA CYS A 48 -1.01 1.48 -0.73
C CYS A 48 -1.92 1.61 0.51
N GLY A 49 -1.34 1.89 1.68
CA GLY A 49 -2.11 2.07 2.92
C GLY A 49 -3.12 3.23 2.88
N ALA A 50 -2.85 4.30 2.12
CA ALA A 50 -3.79 5.40 1.94
C ALA A 50 -4.93 5.04 0.97
N LEU A 51 -4.69 4.12 0.03
CA LEU A 51 -5.68 3.66 -0.96
C LEU A 51 -6.64 2.63 -0.36
N VAL A 52 -6.11 1.65 0.39
CA VAL A 52 -6.88 0.47 0.84
C VAL A 52 -6.94 0.29 2.36
N GLY A 53 -6.09 0.97 3.12
CA GLY A 53 -5.97 0.79 4.57
C GLY A 53 -6.79 1.79 5.39
N TYR A 54 -6.43 1.95 6.65
CA TYR A 54 -7.15 2.76 7.65
C TYR A 54 -7.64 4.14 7.17
N PRO A 55 -6.81 5.01 6.55
CA PRO A 55 -7.27 6.34 6.12
C PRO A 55 -8.45 6.30 5.13
N SER A 56 -8.45 5.31 4.25
CA SER A 56 -9.51 5.12 3.26
C SER A 56 -10.79 4.55 3.88
N ILE A 57 -10.67 3.74 4.94
CA ILE A 57 -11.80 3.19 5.69
C ILE A 57 -12.54 4.32 6.40
N LEU A 58 -11.83 5.27 7.00
CA LEU A 58 -12.46 6.40 7.69
C LEU A 58 -13.24 7.33 6.75
N THR A 59 -12.81 7.46 5.51
CA THR A 59 -13.42 8.42 4.57
C THR A 59 -14.49 7.77 3.70
N GLN A 60 -14.36 6.47 3.43
CA GLN A 60 -15.17 5.78 2.41
C GLN A 60 -15.73 4.42 2.87
N GLY A 61 -15.33 3.92 4.05
CA GLY A 61 -15.70 2.60 4.58
C GLY A 61 -16.48 2.63 5.90
N LEU A 62 -16.85 3.81 6.42
CA LEU A 62 -17.49 3.94 7.73
C LEU A 62 -18.77 3.11 7.93
N PRO A 63 -19.71 3.02 6.95
CA PRO A 63 -20.90 2.18 7.12
C PRO A 63 -20.54 0.71 7.34
N CYS A 64 -19.56 0.19 6.57
CA CYS A 64 -19.08 -1.18 6.71
C CYS A 64 -18.32 -1.36 8.03
N LEU A 65 -17.49 -0.39 8.43
CA LEU A 65 -16.79 -0.43 9.72
C LEU A 65 -17.78 -0.47 10.89
N SER A 66 -18.87 0.30 10.83
CA SER A 66 -19.91 0.29 11.85
C SER A 66 -20.56 -1.08 12.02
N LYS A 67 -20.85 -1.77 10.91
CA LYS A 67 -21.36 -3.13 10.92
C LYS A 67 -20.37 -4.13 11.54
N GLU A 68 -19.11 -4.06 11.11
CA GLU A 68 -18.06 -4.96 11.63
C GLU A 68 -17.73 -4.68 13.10
N ALA A 69 -17.79 -3.43 13.54
CA ALA A 69 -17.66 -3.04 14.94
C ALA A 69 -18.77 -3.65 15.79
N ALA A 70 -20.03 -3.55 15.35
CA ALA A 70 -21.15 -4.17 16.04
C ALA A 70 -21.00 -5.70 16.12
N ALA A 71 -20.57 -6.36 15.04
CA ALA A 71 -20.28 -7.79 15.03
C ALA A 71 -19.12 -8.18 15.95
N ALA A 72 -18.15 -7.27 16.14
CA ALA A 72 -17.06 -7.40 17.08
C ALA A 72 -17.46 -7.10 18.54
N GLY A 73 -18.68 -6.60 18.80
CA GLY A 73 -19.08 -6.11 20.12
C GLY A 73 -18.31 -4.85 20.55
N LEU A 74 -17.87 -4.05 19.58
CA LEU A 74 -17.11 -2.81 19.77
C LEU A 74 -17.97 -1.61 19.36
N THR A 75 -17.69 -0.46 19.96
CA THR A 75 -18.09 0.83 19.42
C THR A 75 -17.31 1.16 18.14
N VAL A 76 -17.82 2.07 17.32
CA VAL A 76 -17.10 2.55 16.13
C VAL A 76 -15.75 3.18 16.53
N ALA A 77 -15.70 3.89 17.65
CA ALA A 77 -14.46 4.51 18.14
C ALA A 77 -13.40 3.46 18.48
N GLU A 78 -13.75 2.40 19.21
CA GLU A 78 -12.83 1.31 19.54
C GLU A 78 -12.36 0.55 18.29
N ALA A 79 -13.25 0.37 17.29
CA ALA A 79 -12.89 -0.22 16.01
C ALA A 79 -11.90 0.67 15.23
N VAL A 80 -12.11 2.00 15.22
CA VAL A 80 -11.18 2.97 14.62
C VAL A 80 -9.80 2.88 15.26
N GLU A 81 -9.72 2.91 16.59
CA GLU A 81 -8.44 2.79 17.27
C GLU A 81 -7.77 1.41 17.02
N SER A 82 -8.56 0.35 16.79
CA SER A 82 -8.06 -0.97 16.39
C SER A 82 -7.44 -0.96 14.99
N LEU A 83 -8.05 -0.25 14.04
CA LEU A 83 -7.46 -0.03 12.73
C LEU A 83 -6.16 0.77 12.83
N GLU A 84 -6.11 1.81 13.66
CA GLU A 84 -4.89 2.59 13.91
C GLU A 84 -3.78 1.72 14.48
N PHE A 85 -4.09 0.92 15.50
CA PHE A 85 -3.13 0.02 16.12
C PHE A 85 -2.50 -0.93 15.10
N ILE A 86 -3.32 -1.64 14.32
CA ILE A 86 -2.84 -2.58 13.30
C ILE A 86 -2.03 -1.83 12.22
N THR A 87 -2.53 -0.68 11.75
CA THR A 87 -1.85 0.13 10.72
C THR A 87 -0.48 0.63 11.19
N SER A 88 -0.35 0.98 12.48
CA SER A 88 0.94 1.38 13.05
C SER A 88 1.95 0.23 13.04
N GLN A 89 1.51 -1.02 13.23
CA GLN A 89 2.40 -2.19 13.13
C GLN A 89 2.82 -2.45 11.67
N ALA A 90 1.90 -2.26 10.72
CA ALA A 90 2.22 -2.33 9.30
C ALA A 90 3.29 -1.32 8.90
N GLY A 91 3.20 -0.09 9.43
CA GLY A 91 4.23 0.93 9.24
C GLY A 91 5.61 0.50 9.75
N LYS A 92 5.68 -0.21 10.89
CA LYS A 92 6.95 -0.76 11.41
C LYS A 92 7.51 -1.86 10.51
N LEU A 93 6.67 -2.75 9.98
CA LEU A 93 7.12 -3.76 9.01
C LEU A 93 7.63 -3.14 7.71
N ALA A 94 6.96 -2.08 7.22
CA ALA A 94 7.42 -1.34 6.04
C ALA A 94 8.80 -0.68 6.26
N LEU A 95 9.07 -0.19 7.47
CA LEU A 95 10.41 0.29 7.81
C LEU A 95 11.41 -0.87 7.92
N LYS A 96 11.01 -2.01 8.50
CA LYS A 96 11.88 -3.19 8.61
C LYS A 96 12.32 -3.71 7.24
N VAL A 97 11.39 -3.87 6.28
CA VAL A 97 11.73 -4.38 4.94
C VAL A 97 12.69 -3.44 4.18
N SER A 98 12.67 -2.15 4.52
CA SER A 98 13.58 -1.17 3.90
C SER A 98 15.01 -1.26 4.42
N ALA A 99 15.19 -1.88 5.59
CA ALA A 99 16.48 -2.03 6.26
C ALA A 99 17.00 -3.48 6.27
N CYS A 100 16.22 -4.44 5.77
CA CYS A 100 16.58 -5.85 5.78
C CYS A 100 17.47 -6.23 4.59
N GLU A 101 18.07 -7.41 4.68
CA GLU A 101 18.78 -8.02 3.57
C GLU A 101 17.83 -8.29 2.40
N ALA A 102 18.38 -8.34 1.18
CA ALA A 102 17.59 -8.71 0.02
C ALA A 102 17.02 -10.12 0.21
N ASP A 103 15.81 -10.33 -0.30
CA ASP A 103 15.05 -11.57 -0.26
C ASP A 103 14.57 -12.03 1.14
N GLU A 104 14.86 -11.29 2.21
CA GLU A 104 14.24 -11.53 3.52
C GLU A 104 12.73 -11.27 3.43
N PHE A 105 11.94 -12.27 3.82
CA PHE A 105 10.50 -12.13 3.96
C PHE A 105 10.16 -11.48 5.31
N VAL A 106 9.37 -10.41 5.26
CA VAL A 106 8.92 -9.65 6.43
C VAL A 106 7.40 -9.75 6.52
N GLY A 107 6.91 -10.54 7.48
CA GLY A 107 5.50 -10.87 7.66
C GLY A 107 5.32 -12.35 8.00
N PRO A 108 4.12 -12.92 7.77
CA PRO A 108 2.90 -12.23 7.36
C PRO A 108 2.27 -11.46 8.52
N MET A 109 1.43 -10.47 8.21
CA MET A 109 0.55 -9.84 9.19
C MET A 109 -0.85 -9.66 8.61
N LEU A 110 -1.86 -9.56 9.48
CA LEU A 110 -3.24 -9.30 9.06
C LEU A 110 -3.57 -7.81 9.19
N LEU A 111 -4.23 -7.28 8.17
CA LEU A 111 -4.77 -5.93 8.09
C LEU A 111 -6.27 -6.01 7.84
N VAL A 112 -7.02 -5.01 8.30
CA VAL A 112 -8.33 -4.74 7.72
C VAL A 112 -8.10 -3.81 6.54
N ASN A 113 -8.50 -4.25 5.34
CA ASN A 113 -8.44 -3.42 4.15
C ASN A 113 -9.84 -3.22 3.58
N ARG A 114 -9.94 -2.24 2.69
CA ARG A 114 -11.17 -1.85 2.00
C ARG A 114 -10.99 -2.00 0.50
N ARG A 115 -11.97 -2.66 -0.12
CA ARG A 115 -12.13 -2.69 -1.58
C ARG A 115 -12.74 -1.37 -2.07
N LYS A 116 -12.59 -1.04 -3.34
CA LYS A 116 -13.22 0.14 -3.95
C LYS A 116 -14.75 0.18 -3.77
N SER A 117 -15.39 -0.99 -3.65
CA SER A 117 -16.82 -1.13 -3.34
C SER A 117 -17.21 -0.63 -1.93
N GLY A 118 -16.23 -0.37 -1.06
CA GLY A 118 -16.43 -0.04 0.35
C GLY A 118 -16.44 -1.25 1.28
N GLU A 119 -16.46 -2.47 0.74
CA GLU A 119 -16.39 -3.71 1.50
C GLU A 119 -15.08 -3.80 2.29
N LEU A 120 -15.19 -4.22 3.56
CA LEU A 120 -14.04 -4.51 4.42
C LEU A 120 -13.74 -6.00 4.41
N PHE A 121 -12.47 -6.34 4.41
CA PHE A 121 -12.01 -7.72 4.43
C PHE A 121 -10.69 -7.83 5.20
N VAL A 122 -10.35 -9.04 5.66
CA VAL A 122 -9.05 -9.30 6.27
C VAL A 122 -8.06 -9.63 5.17
N CYS A 123 -7.07 -8.74 5.05
CA CYS A 123 -5.98 -8.83 4.11
C CYS A 123 -4.73 -9.31 4.84
N GLU A 124 -4.26 -10.51 4.50
CA GLU A 124 -2.92 -10.92 4.88
C GLU A 124 -1.90 -10.21 3.99
N MET A 125 -0.86 -9.65 4.59
CA MET A 125 0.19 -8.92 3.92
C MET A 125 1.58 -9.46 4.27
N GLY A 126 2.41 -9.61 3.26
CA GLY A 126 3.84 -9.90 3.38
C GLY A 126 4.68 -8.93 2.55
N LEU A 127 5.91 -8.65 2.97
CA LEU A 127 6.81 -7.71 2.30
C LEU A 127 8.16 -8.37 2.01
N GLN A 128 8.76 -8.01 0.87
CA GLN A 128 10.14 -8.37 0.54
C GLN A 128 10.86 -7.20 -0.12
N ARG A 129 12.14 -7.03 0.16
CA ARG A 129 13.04 -6.20 -0.65
C ARG A 129 13.78 -7.12 -1.61
N LYS A 130 13.86 -6.75 -2.88
CA LYS A 130 14.57 -7.50 -3.91
C LYS A 130 15.48 -6.55 -4.68
N GLN A 131 16.55 -7.10 -5.22
CA GLN A 131 17.41 -6.41 -6.16
C GLN A 131 17.27 -7.09 -7.52
N HIS A 132 17.04 -6.30 -8.58
CA HIS A 132 16.97 -6.86 -9.92
C HIS A 132 18.36 -7.36 -10.35
N PRO A 133 18.51 -8.61 -10.83
CA PRO A 133 19.81 -9.22 -11.08
C PRO A 133 20.63 -8.50 -12.16
N GLU A 134 19.98 -8.02 -13.22
CA GLU A 134 20.67 -7.32 -14.31
C GLU A 134 20.80 -5.80 -14.09
N LEU A 135 19.73 -5.15 -13.60
CA LEU A 135 19.69 -3.70 -13.42
C LEU A 135 20.36 -3.23 -12.13
N GLY A 136 20.61 -4.11 -11.16
CA GLY A 136 21.10 -3.76 -9.82
C GLY A 136 20.15 -2.86 -9.03
N TRP A 137 18.89 -2.75 -9.45
CA TRP A 137 17.91 -1.83 -8.87
C TRP A 137 17.13 -2.49 -7.74
N ASP A 138 17.09 -1.81 -6.60
CA ASP A 138 16.32 -2.24 -5.43
C ASP A 138 14.85 -1.83 -5.56
N TYR A 139 13.98 -2.82 -5.37
CA TYR A 139 12.54 -2.63 -5.33
C TYR A 139 11.92 -3.44 -4.18
N SER A 140 10.78 -2.97 -3.69
CA SER A 140 10.02 -3.64 -2.65
C SER A 140 8.78 -4.27 -3.24
N VAL A 141 8.45 -5.47 -2.79
CA VAL A 141 7.25 -6.21 -3.15
C VAL A 141 6.34 -6.25 -1.94
N GLY A 142 5.07 -5.91 -2.12
CA GLY A 142 4.02 -6.19 -1.15
C GLY A 142 3.05 -7.21 -1.71
N PHE A 143 2.91 -8.34 -1.02
CA PHE A 143 1.96 -9.40 -1.34
C PHE A 143 0.68 -9.23 -0.52
N GLN A 144 -0.47 -9.56 -1.10
CA GLN A 144 -1.77 -9.49 -0.43
C GLN A 144 -2.61 -10.73 -0.70
N ARG A 145 -3.35 -11.21 0.30
CA ARG A 145 -4.36 -12.25 0.12
C ARG A 145 -5.61 -11.91 0.95
N ASP A 146 -6.79 -12.15 0.38
CA ASP A 146 -8.02 -12.14 1.17
C ASP A 146 -8.11 -13.45 1.96
N VAL A 147 -8.15 -13.32 3.28
CA VAL A 147 -8.20 -14.44 4.22
C VAL A 147 -9.42 -14.32 5.15
N SER A 148 -10.46 -13.63 4.67
CA SER A 148 -11.68 -13.38 5.45
C SER A 148 -12.48 -14.65 5.75
N ASN A 149 -12.24 -15.74 5.01
CA ASN A 149 -12.84 -17.04 5.27
C ASN A 149 -12.24 -17.72 6.51
N GLU A 150 -10.94 -17.53 6.73
CA GLU A 150 -10.17 -18.05 7.86
C GLU A 150 -10.29 -17.14 9.08
N VAL A 151 -10.25 -15.82 8.84
CA VAL A 151 -10.27 -14.79 9.88
C VAL A 151 -11.30 -13.71 9.53
N PRO A 152 -12.46 -13.68 10.20
CA PRO A 152 -13.43 -12.61 10.02
C PRO A 152 -12.89 -11.24 10.47
N VAL A 153 -13.34 -10.16 9.82
CA VAL A 153 -12.94 -8.77 10.17
C VAL A 153 -13.20 -8.47 11.65
N SER A 154 -14.37 -8.87 12.16
CA SER A 154 -14.73 -8.71 13.57
C SER A 154 -13.73 -9.35 14.54
N SER A 155 -13.18 -10.53 14.20
CA SER A 155 -12.21 -11.23 15.04
C SER A 155 -10.88 -10.49 15.12
N LEU A 156 -10.42 -9.94 13.99
CA LEU A 156 -9.20 -9.13 13.96
C LEU A 156 -9.38 -7.79 14.71
N LEU A 157 -10.54 -7.15 14.56
CA LEU A 157 -10.86 -5.94 15.33
C LEU A 157 -10.87 -6.20 16.84
N GLN A 158 -11.49 -7.30 17.30
CA GLN A 158 -11.47 -7.70 18.71
C GLN A 158 -10.06 -7.96 19.24
N ALA A 159 -9.22 -8.67 18.48
CA ALA A 159 -7.84 -8.92 18.87
C ALA A 159 -7.05 -7.61 19.00
N ALA A 160 -7.19 -6.71 18.03
CA ALA A 160 -6.51 -5.42 18.01
C ALA A 160 -7.03 -4.43 19.06
N ALA A 161 -8.29 -4.52 19.47
CA ALA A 161 -8.86 -3.71 20.55
C ALA A 161 -8.13 -3.91 21.88
N LYS A 162 -7.58 -5.12 22.11
CA LYS A 162 -6.72 -5.42 23.27
C LYS A 162 -5.34 -4.76 23.21
N ARG A 163 -4.99 -4.11 22.09
CA ARG A 163 -3.65 -3.53 21.82
C ARG A 163 -2.51 -4.53 21.96
N SER A 164 -2.81 -5.80 21.66
CA SER A 164 -1.91 -6.94 21.84
C SER A 164 -1.43 -7.45 20.49
N GLN A 165 -0.12 -7.35 20.24
CA GLN A 165 0.48 -7.93 19.03
C GLN A 165 0.35 -9.46 19.00
N GLU A 166 0.44 -10.10 20.16
CA GLU A 166 0.36 -11.55 20.31
C GLU A 166 -1.04 -12.08 19.96
N ASP A 167 -2.11 -11.37 20.36
CA ASP A 167 -3.48 -11.73 19.98
C ASP A 167 -3.69 -11.65 18.46
N CYS A 168 -3.13 -10.62 17.81
CA CYS A 168 -3.19 -10.51 16.35
C CYS A 168 -2.34 -11.61 15.66
N ALA A 169 -1.16 -11.93 16.20
CA ALA A 169 -0.28 -12.97 15.67
C ALA A 169 -0.94 -14.35 15.70
N ARG A 170 -1.66 -14.69 16.78
CA ARG A 170 -2.45 -15.93 16.87
C ARG A 170 -3.50 -16.09 15.76
N LEU A 171 -3.96 -15.00 15.15
CA LEU A 171 -4.89 -15.09 14.02
C LEU A 171 -4.15 -15.42 12.71
N VAL A 172 -2.88 -15.01 12.58
CA VAL A 172 -2.03 -15.39 11.43
C VAL A 172 -1.84 -16.90 11.38
N ASP A 173 -1.67 -17.56 12.53
CA ASP A 173 -1.51 -19.02 12.63
C ASP A 173 -2.71 -19.83 12.08
N LYS A 174 -3.85 -19.18 11.84
CA LYS A 174 -5.06 -19.81 11.25
C LYS A 174 -5.08 -19.74 9.73
N VAL A 175 -4.18 -18.95 9.14
CA VAL A 175 -4.14 -18.70 7.70
C VAL A 175 -3.12 -19.66 7.05
N PRO A 176 -3.41 -20.21 5.86
CA PRO A 176 -2.45 -21.01 5.12
C PRO A 176 -1.14 -20.26 4.88
N ASP A 177 -0.02 -20.98 4.76
CA ASP A 177 1.29 -20.36 4.54
C ASP A 177 1.30 -19.40 3.33
N MET A 178 1.85 -18.20 3.54
CA MET A 178 2.06 -17.18 2.49
C MET A 178 3.42 -17.33 1.84
N GLU A 179 4.45 -17.69 2.61
CA GLU A 179 5.84 -17.49 2.25
C GLU A 179 6.33 -18.56 1.26
N GLY A 180 6.00 -19.83 1.48
CA GLY A 180 6.43 -20.93 0.63
C GLY A 180 6.06 -20.74 -0.85
N PRO A 181 4.79 -20.44 -1.19
CA PRO A 181 4.37 -20.23 -2.58
C PRO A 181 5.07 -19.08 -3.31
N ILE A 182 5.48 -18.02 -2.58
CA ILE A 182 6.10 -16.82 -3.18
C ILE A 182 7.63 -16.89 -3.19
N ARG A 183 8.26 -17.79 -2.44
CA ARG A 183 9.73 -17.99 -2.43
C ARG A 183 10.16 -19.08 -3.41
N THR A 184 9.80 -18.91 -4.68
CA THR A 184 10.18 -19.82 -5.76
C THR A 184 10.92 -19.08 -6.86
N ALA A 185 11.81 -19.78 -7.57
CA ALA A 185 12.53 -19.20 -8.71
C ALA A 185 11.56 -18.68 -9.81
N ASN A 186 10.39 -19.30 -9.93
CA ASN A 186 9.35 -18.85 -10.85
C ASN A 186 8.72 -17.52 -10.39
N ALA A 187 8.46 -17.36 -9.09
CA ALA A 187 8.00 -16.09 -8.54
C ALA A 187 9.06 -14.98 -8.71
N ASP A 188 10.33 -15.28 -8.44
CA ASP A 188 11.43 -14.34 -8.62
C ASP A 188 11.52 -13.85 -10.07
N ALA A 189 11.51 -14.77 -11.05
CA ALA A 189 11.55 -14.42 -12.46
C ALA A 189 10.39 -13.48 -12.85
N HIS A 190 9.18 -13.75 -12.36
CA HIS A 190 8.01 -12.93 -12.65
C HIS A 190 8.10 -11.54 -12.01
N LEU A 191 8.55 -11.47 -10.75
CA LEU A 191 8.74 -10.21 -10.03
C LEU A 191 9.84 -9.35 -10.68
N HIS A 192 10.93 -9.96 -11.14
CA HIS A 192 12.00 -9.26 -11.87
C HIS A 192 11.51 -8.74 -13.22
N GLU A 193 10.72 -9.51 -13.96
CA GLU A 193 10.12 -9.03 -15.22
C GLU A 193 9.19 -7.82 -14.98
N ALA A 194 8.34 -7.89 -13.96
CA ALA A 194 7.48 -6.78 -13.56
C ALA A 194 8.29 -5.56 -13.12
N ALA A 195 9.39 -5.76 -12.37
CA ALA A 195 10.30 -4.70 -12.00
C ALA A 195 11.00 -4.07 -13.23
N ALA A 196 11.43 -4.87 -14.22
CA ALA A 196 12.01 -4.34 -15.45
C ALA A 196 11.02 -3.49 -16.26
N ARG A 197 9.71 -3.83 -16.25
CA ARG A 197 8.65 -2.98 -16.83
C ARG A 197 8.52 -1.67 -16.06
N MET A 198 8.38 -1.76 -14.73
CA MET A 198 8.31 -0.62 -13.82
C MET A 198 9.49 0.36 -14.01
N TRP A 199 10.71 -0.16 -14.14
CA TRP A 199 11.92 0.64 -14.36
C TRP A 199 11.88 1.40 -15.69
N ARG A 200 11.54 0.71 -16.78
CA ARG A 200 11.42 1.31 -18.12
C ARG A 200 10.40 2.43 -18.16
N ASP A 201 9.24 2.22 -17.53
CA ASP A 201 8.19 3.23 -17.47
C ASP A 201 8.63 4.45 -16.64
N SER A 202 9.38 4.22 -15.56
CA SER A 202 9.97 5.32 -14.78
C SER A 202 10.97 6.13 -15.59
N ALA A 203 11.89 5.47 -16.29
CA ALA A 203 12.88 6.12 -17.15
C ALA A 203 12.22 6.93 -18.28
N ALA A 204 11.18 6.39 -18.91
CA ALA A 204 10.42 7.09 -19.94
C ALA A 204 9.76 8.37 -19.40
N ARG A 205 9.12 8.30 -18.21
CA ARG A 205 8.48 9.46 -17.57
C ARG A 205 9.48 10.55 -17.19
N GLU A 206 10.67 10.17 -16.73
CA GLU A 206 11.74 11.14 -16.43
C GLU A 206 12.20 11.86 -17.70
N MET A 207 12.41 11.12 -18.79
CA MET A 207 12.84 11.68 -20.06
C MET A 207 11.78 12.62 -20.67
N ASP A 208 10.49 12.28 -20.55
CA ASP A 208 9.39 13.17 -20.94
C ASP A 208 9.35 14.46 -20.11
N ASN A 209 9.65 14.38 -18.81
CA ASN A 209 9.67 15.55 -17.94
C ASN A 209 10.85 16.49 -18.24
N ILE A 210 12.01 15.95 -18.63
CA ILE A 210 13.16 16.73 -19.10
C ILE A 210 12.82 17.45 -20.41
N ASN A 211 12.07 16.79 -21.31
CA ASN A 211 11.73 17.33 -22.62
C ASN A 211 10.53 18.30 -22.60
N LYS A 212 9.84 18.48 -21.46
CA LYS A 212 8.77 19.48 -21.34
C LYS A 212 9.36 20.90 -21.31
N PRO A 213 8.92 21.82 -22.20
CA PRO A 213 9.38 23.19 -22.18
C PRO A 213 9.05 23.85 -20.84
N SER A 214 10.05 24.43 -20.18
CA SER A 214 9.86 25.13 -18.91
C SER A 214 8.86 26.26 -19.10
N LYS A 215 7.76 26.25 -18.33
CA LYS A 215 6.88 27.41 -18.25
C LYS A 215 7.65 28.53 -17.56
N LYS A 216 8.27 29.43 -18.34
CA LYS A 216 8.86 30.67 -17.84
C LYS A 216 7.82 31.36 -16.96
N SER A 217 8.14 31.54 -15.67
CA SER A 217 7.30 32.35 -14.79
C SER A 217 7.24 33.76 -15.38
N LYS A 218 6.03 34.26 -15.66
CA LYS A 218 5.84 35.65 -16.08
C LYS A 218 6.21 36.52 -14.88
N SER A 219 7.39 37.15 -14.91
CA SER A 219 7.70 38.21 -13.99
C SER A 219 6.69 39.35 -14.21
N ARG A 220 5.93 39.69 -13.18
CA ARG A 220 5.10 40.90 -13.17
C ARG A 220 6.03 42.11 -13.08
N ARG A 221 6.46 42.64 -14.22
CA ARG A 221 6.85 44.05 -14.36
C ARG A 221 5.65 44.82 -14.90
N GLY A 222 5.21 45.83 -14.17
CA GLY A 222 4.13 46.72 -14.61
C GLY A 222 3.67 47.65 -13.49
N ALA A 223 4.21 48.86 -13.50
CA ALA A 223 4.04 49.96 -12.55
C ALA A 223 2.59 50.37 -12.25
N LYS A 224 2.37 50.97 -11.07
CA LYS A 224 1.56 52.19 -10.88
C LYS A 224 2.13 52.98 -9.69
N SER A 225 2.87 54.05 -9.98
CA SER A 225 3.08 55.20 -9.10
C SER A 225 2.08 56.26 -9.54
N LEU A 226 1.26 56.76 -8.61
CA LEU A 226 0.54 58.03 -8.72
C LEU A 226 0.26 58.56 -7.30
N ALA A 227 0.58 59.84 -7.17
CA ALA A 227 0.62 60.71 -5.98
C ALA A 227 -0.68 60.74 -5.15
N SER A 228 -0.57 60.73 -3.81
CA SER A 228 -0.68 61.87 -2.88
C SER A 228 -2.11 62.20 -2.43
N LEU A 229 -2.35 62.18 -1.11
CA LEU A 229 -2.88 63.32 -0.33
C LEU A 229 -3.06 62.96 1.17
N SER A 230 -2.97 64.02 1.96
CA SER A 230 -2.75 64.16 3.40
C SER A 230 -3.86 63.69 4.34
N THR A 231 -3.50 63.34 5.58
CA THR A 231 -4.16 63.91 6.77
C THR A 231 -3.23 63.88 7.97
N PHE A 232 -2.76 65.06 8.39
CA PHE A 232 -2.40 65.36 9.78
C PHE A 232 -3.62 66.03 10.40
N ALA A 233 -4.05 65.54 11.55
CA ALA A 233 -4.92 66.27 12.47
C ALA A 233 -4.48 65.91 13.91
N SER A 234 -3.77 66.87 14.52
CA SER A 234 -4.06 67.36 15.87
C SER A 234 -4.42 68.83 15.70
#